data_AF-A0AA37B017-F1
#
_entry.id   AF-A0AA37B017-F1
#
_cell.length_a   1.000
_cell.length_b   1.000
_cell.length_c   1.000
_cell.angle_alpha   90.00
_cell.angle_beta   90.00
_cell.angle_gamma   90.00
#
_symmetry.space_group_name_H-M   'P 1'
#
loop_
_entity.id
_entity.type
_entity.pdbx_description
1 polymer ?
#
loop_
_entity_poly.entity_id
_entity_poly.type
_entity_poly.pdbx_seq_one_letter_code
_entity_poly.pdbx_strand_id
1 'polypeptide(L)'
;MSYSLLHTGVIGITTLLLTACSTGYHGSYAERSFYQGDASSLNYIGPASGEHCQTHALYLLPLKQSPSTQLALQQAKQSQAATLMLSDVSISDTTKWRVGYAIQCITVEADAYGK
;
A
#
# COMPACT_ATOMS: atom_id res chain seq x y z
N MET A 1 42.36 -21.69 -13.16
CA MET A 1 40.95 -22.02 -12.81
C MET A 1 40.43 -21.11 -11.68
N SER A 2 40.66 -19.80 -11.73
CA SER A 2 40.30 -18.89 -10.61
C SER A 2 39.16 -17.90 -10.94
N TYR A 3 38.79 -17.77 -12.22
CA TYR A 3 37.71 -16.86 -12.65
C TYR A 3 36.30 -17.42 -12.42
N SER A 4 36.15 -18.75 -12.38
CA SER A 4 34.83 -19.40 -12.27
C SER A 4 34.20 -19.27 -10.88
N LEU A 5 35.02 -19.21 -9.82
CA LEU A 5 34.56 -19.07 -8.43
C LEU A 5 34.11 -17.63 -8.10
N LEU A 6 34.74 -16.63 -8.71
CA LEU A 6 34.39 -15.22 -8.57
C LEU A 6 33.01 -14.91 -9.19
N HIS A 7 32.67 -15.50 -10.33
CA HIS A 7 31.37 -15.29 -10.98
C HIS A 7 30.21 -15.90 -10.18
N THR A 8 30.37 -17.12 -9.67
CA THR A 8 29.34 -17.75 -8.81
C THR A 8 29.11 -17.00 -7.50
N GLY A 9 30.18 -16.43 -6.91
CA GLY A 9 30.06 -15.61 -5.70
C GLY A 9 29.28 -14.30 -5.93
N VAL A 10 29.54 -13.60 -7.04
CA VAL A 10 28.85 -12.35 -7.39
C VAL A 10 27.37 -12.58 -7.68
N ILE A 11 27.02 -13.69 -8.35
CA ILE A 11 25.61 -14.05 -8.62
C ILE A 11 24.88 -14.44 -7.32
N GLY A 12 25.55 -15.15 -6.41
CA GLY A 12 24.98 -15.50 -5.10
C GLY A 12 24.69 -14.27 -4.23
N ILE A 13 25.57 -13.27 -4.25
CA ILE A 13 25.39 -12.03 -3.47
C ILE A 13 24.30 -11.14 -4.09
N THR A 14 24.26 -11.01 -5.42
CA THR A 14 23.24 -10.19 -6.10
C THR A 14 21.84 -10.78 -5.97
N THR A 15 21.69 -12.10 -5.97
CA THR A 15 20.39 -12.77 -5.75
C THR A 15 19.87 -12.61 -4.32
N LEU A 16 20.75 -12.64 -3.31
CA LEU A 16 20.40 -12.39 -1.90
C LEU A 16 19.99 -10.94 -1.62
N LEU A 17 20.57 -9.96 -2.32
CA LEU A 17 20.21 -8.55 -2.18
C LEU A 17 18.85 -8.22 -2.80
N LEU A 18 18.38 -9.01 -3.77
CA LEU A 18 17.08 -8.81 -4.43
C LEU A 18 15.88 -9.33 -3.60
N THR A 19 16.11 -10.19 -2.59
CA THR A 19 15.02 -10.72 -1.74
C THR A 19 14.63 -9.83 -0.57
N ALA A 20 15.31 -8.70 -0.34
CA ALA A 20 15.15 -7.89 0.87
C ALA A 20 14.00 -6.85 0.85
N CYS A 21 13.23 -6.74 -0.24
CA CYS A 21 12.21 -5.68 -0.39
C CYS A 21 10.83 -6.23 -0.75
N SER A 22 10.12 -6.90 0.17
CA SER A 22 8.65 -7.04 0.04
C SER A 22 7.88 -7.24 1.36
N THR A 23 8.45 -6.91 2.51
CA THR A 23 7.73 -7.05 3.79
C THR A 23 6.88 -5.82 4.08
N GLY A 24 5.60 -5.85 3.72
CA GLY A 24 4.58 -4.94 4.25
C GLY A 24 4.18 -5.38 5.67
N TYR A 25 4.51 -4.59 6.69
CA TYR A 25 4.20 -4.94 8.08
C TYR A 25 2.73 -4.62 8.38
N HIS A 26 1.87 -5.64 8.51
CA HIS A 26 0.44 -5.45 8.74
C HIS A 26 0.12 -4.60 9.99
N GLY A 27 0.96 -4.67 11.03
CA GLY A 27 0.80 -3.84 12.24
C GLY A 27 0.94 -2.33 12.00
N SER A 28 1.66 -1.91 10.96
CA SER A 28 1.83 -0.48 10.63
C SER A 28 0.55 0.18 10.12
N TYR A 29 -0.42 -0.62 9.64
CA TYR A 29 -1.70 -0.11 9.16
C TYR A 29 -2.65 0.22 10.31
N ALA A 30 -2.64 -0.60 11.37
CA ALA A 30 -3.43 -0.37 12.58
C ALA A 30 -3.06 0.98 13.23
N GLU A 31 -1.77 1.25 13.45
CA GLU A 31 -1.32 2.52 14.04
C GLU A 31 -1.82 3.76 13.28
N ARG A 32 -2.02 3.62 11.97
CA ARG A 32 -2.44 4.72 11.10
C ARG A 32 -3.95 4.83 10.96
N SER A 33 -4.72 3.80 11.30
CA SER A 33 -6.18 3.83 11.33
C SER A 33 -6.72 4.30 12.69
N PHE A 34 -5.99 4.07 13.79
CA PHE A 34 -6.44 4.37 15.15
C PHE A 34 -6.41 5.86 15.54
N TYR A 35 -7.34 6.20 16.44
CA TYR A 35 -7.35 7.45 17.22
C TYR A 35 -6.69 7.19 18.58
N GLN A 36 -5.81 8.09 19.01
CA GLN A 36 -5.05 7.94 20.28
C GLN A 36 -5.83 8.40 21.53
N GLY A 37 -7.10 8.82 21.38
CA GLY A 37 -7.97 9.21 22.49
C GLY A 37 -9.07 8.17 22.78
N ASP A 38 -10.06 8.55 23.58
CA ASP A 38 -11.19 7.68 23.89
C ASP A 38 -12.09 7.47 22.65
N ALA A 39 -11.96 6.30 22.03
CA ALA A 39 -12.73 5.90 20.87
C ALA A 39 -14.24 5.77 21.15
N SER A 40 -14.65 5.61 22.42
CA SER A 40 -16.08 5.52 22.78
C SER A 40 -16.84 6.84 22.60
N SER A 41 -16.10 7.96 22.50
CA SER A 41 -16.65 9.29 22.22
C SER A 41 -16.83 9.58 20.73
N LEU A 42 -16.43 8.66 19.84
CA LEU A 42 -16.52 8.84 18.41
C LEU A 42 -17.83 8.28 17.86
N ASN A 43 -18.46 9.05 16.98
CA ASN A 43 -19.65 8.69 16.23
C ASN A 43 -19.26 8.20 14.84
N TYR A 44 -20.00 7.22 14.33
CA TYR A 44 -19.90 6.80 12.94
C TYR A 44 -20.31 7.96 12.02
N ILE A 45 -19.43 8.31 11.08
CA ILE A 45 -19.64 9.37 10.08
C ILE A 45 -20.21 8.77 8.79
N GLY A 46 -19.67 7.64 8.35
CA GLY A 46 -19.99 7.06 7.06
C GLY A 46 -18.86 6.18 6.49
N PRO A 47 -19.08 5.56 5.33
CA PRO A 47 -18.04 4.81 4.65
C PRO A 47 -16.96 5.76 4.12
N ALA A 48 -15.72 5.33 4.21
CA ALA A 48 -14.53 6.03 3.74
C ALA A 48 -13.71 5.16 2.80
N SER A 49 -13.14 5.78 1.77
CA SER A 49 -12.35 5.06 0.76
C SER A 49 -11.19 5.88 0.23
N GLY A 50 -10.09 5.21 -0.08
CA GLY A 50 -8.92 5.84 -0.72
C GLY A 50 -8.24 4.88 -1.68
N GLU A 51 -7.58 5.41 -2.71
CA GLU A 51 -6.93 4.61 -3.75
C GLU A 51 -5.62 5.25 -4.23
N HIS A 52 -4.53 4.50 -4.17
CA HIS A 52 -3.24 4.92 -4.72
C HIS A 52 -2.78 3.97 -5.82
N CYS A 53 -2.70 4.49 -7.06
CA CYS A 53 -2.42 3.70 -8.24
C CYS A 53 -1.08 4.03 -8.91
N GLN A 54 -0.52 3.01 -9.56
CA GLN A 54 0.60 3.10 -10.47
C GLN A 54 0.23 2.52 -11.83
N THR A 55 0.55 3.25 -12.89
CA THR A 55 0.41 2.76 -14.27
C THR A 55 1.73 2.18 -14.75
N HIS A 56 1.66 1.00 -15.36
CA HIS A 56 2.76 0.30 -16.00
C HIS A 56 2.58 0.35 -17.51
N ALA A 57 3.44 1.10 -18.21
CA ALA A 57 3.52 1.06 -19.67
C ALA A 57 4.10 -0.29 -20.10
N LEU A 58 3.53 -0.88 -21.16
CA LEU A 58 3.93 -2.19 -21.66
C LEU A 58 3.97 -3.25 -20.55
N TYR A 59 3.10 -3.10 -19.55
CA TYR A 59 2.93 -4.01 -18.40
C TYR A 59 4.10 -4.11 -17.43
N LEU A 60 5.24 -3.44 -17.69
CA LEU A 60 6.47 -3.58 -16.92
C LEU A 60 7.09 -2.25 -16.50
N LEU A 61 6.88 -1.18 -17.26
CA LEU A 61 7.58 0.10 -17.05
C LEU A 61 6.74 1.03 -16.17
N PRO A 62 7.11 1.25 -14.89
CA PRO A 62 6.34 2.11 -14.00
C PRO A 62 6.44 3.58 -14.45
N LEU A 63 5.30 4.23 -14.61
CA LEU A 63 5.23 5.65 -14.99
C LEU A 63 5.13 6.60 -13.79
N LYS A 64 4.77 6.09 -12.62
CA LYS A 64 4.56 6.86 -11.38
C LYS A 64 5.13 6.12 -10.17
N GLN A 65 5.02 6.74 -9.00
CA GLN A 65 5.35 6.12 -7.72
C GLN A 65 4.57 4.82 -7.52
N SER A 66 5.19 3.86 -6.84
CA SER A 66 4.56 2.58 -6.53
C SER A 66 3.26 2.77 -5.72
N PRO A 67 2.28 1.87 -5.87
CA PRO A 67 1.09 1.88 -5.02
C PRO A 67 1.50 1.85 -3.54
N SER A 68 0.81 2.63 -2.71
CA SER A 68 1.14 2.77 -1.30
C SER A 68 -0.12 2.70 -0.45
N THR A 69 -0.20 1.67 0.39
CA THR A 69 -1.26 1.52 1.38
C THR A 69 -1.31 2.72 2.33
N GLN A 70 -0.16 3.34 2.64
CA GLN A 70 -0.11 4.54 3.48
C GLN A 70 -0.87 5.69 2.84
N LEU A 71 -0.60 5.94 1.56
CA LEU A 71 -1.24 7.03 0.83
C LEU A 71 -2.72 6.74 0.61
N ALA A 72 -3.08 5.48 0.34
CA ALA A 72 -4.48 5.07 0.24
C ALA A 72 -5.23 5.21 1.58
N LEU A 73 -4.63 4.86 2.72
CA LEU A 73 -5.19 5.08 4.06
C LEU A 73 -5.35 6.57 4.37
N GLN A 74 -4.37 7.39 4.01
CA GLN A 74 -4.45 8.84 4.18
C GLN A 74 -5.59 9.44 3.35
N GLN A 75 -5.73 9.01 2.09
CA GLN A 75 -6.85 9.41 1.24
C GLN A 75 -8.19 8.95 1.81
N ALA A 76 -8.27 7.73 2.34
CA ALA A 76 -9.47 7.24 3.02
C ALA A 76 -9.85 8.12 4.21
N LYS A 77 -8.89 8.47 5.08
CA LYS A 77 -9.12 9.43 6.18
C LYS A 77 -9.58 10.81 5.70
N GLN A 78 -9.09 11.27 4.55
CA GLN A 78 -9.45 12.56 3.97
C GLN A 78 -10.75 12.54 3.18
N SER A 79 -11.29 11.36 2.84
CA SER A 79 -12.50 11.21 2.03
C SER A 79 -13.76 11.67 2.76
N GLN A 80 -13.76 11.64 4.10
CA GLN A 80 -14.84 12.11 4.95
C GLN A 80 -14.34 13.23 5.88
N ALA A 81 -15.07 14.34 5.93
CA ALA A 81 -14.73 15.45 6.81
C ALA A 81 -14.80 15.03 8.28
N ALA A 82 -13.90 15.56 9.11
CA ALA A 82 -13.81 15.27 10.54
C ALA A 82 -13.50 13.80 10.93
N THR A 83 -13.05 12.96 9.98
CA THR A 83 -12.58 11.60 10.30
C THR A 83 -11.36 11.64 11.21
N LEU A 84 -11.47 10.98 12.37
CA LEU A 84 -10.39 10.81 13.33
C LEU A 84 -9.89 9.35 13.37
N MET A 85 -10.79 8.41 13.12
CA MET A 85 -10.51 6.97 13.12
C MET A 85 -11.14 6.29 11.91
N LEU A 86 -10.44 5.26 11.41
CA LEU A 86 -11.00 4.30 10.47
C LEU A 86 -11.12 2.94 11.19
N SER A 87 -12.28 2.31 11.13
CA SER A 87 -12.50 0.92 11.55
C SER A 87 -12.87 0.05 10.36
N ASP A 88 -12.90 -1.27 10.58
CA ASP A 88 -13.34 -2.24 9.57
C ASP A 88 -12.58 -2.09 8.24
N VAL A 89 -11.29 -1.77 8.36
CA VAL A 89 -10.42 -1.45 7.24
C VAL A 89 -10.16 -2.69 6.40
N SER A 90 -10.61 -2.65 5.15
CA SER A 90 -10.28 -3.58 4.09
C SER A 90 -9.23 -2.95 3.18
N ILE A 91 -8.20 -3.72 2.82
CA ILE A 91 -7.15 -3.29 1.91
C ILE A 91 -7.12 -4.31 0.77
N SER A 92 -7.28 -3.83 -0.46
CA SER A 92 -7.25 -4.65 -1.67
C SER A 92 -6.14 -4.17 -2.61
N ASP A 93 -5.46 -5.11 -3.26
CA ASP A 93 -4.56 -4.84 -4.38
C ASP A 93 -5.24 -5.34 -5.66
N THR A 94 -5.46 -4.43 -6.61
CA THR A 94 -6.13 -4.74 -7.87
C THR A 94 -5.27 -4.32 -9.05
N THR A 95 -5.19 -5.19 -10.06
CA THR A 95 -4.55 -4.88 -11.34
C THR A 95 -5.58 -4.87 -12.46
N LYS A 96 -5.75 -3.71 -13.09
CA LYS A 96 -6.61 -3.49 -14.26
C LYS A 96 -5.76 -3.54 -15.52
N TRP A 97 -5.99 -4.55 -16.36
CA TRP A 97 -5.30 -4.73 -17.63
C TRP A 97 -6.00 -3.95 -18.75
N ARG A 98 -5.19 -3.32 -19.61
CA ARG A 98 -5.62 -2.55 -20.78
C ARG A 98 -4.68 -2.85 -21.94
N VAL A 99 -5.08 -2.50 -23.16
CA VAL A 99 -4.21 -2.70 -24.32
C VAL A 99 -2.98 -1.79 -24.19
N GLY A 100 -1.81 -2.39 -24.04
CA GLY A 100 -0.51 -1.69 -23.99
C GLY A 100 -0.10 -1.17 -22.62
N TYR A 101 -0.91 -1.35 -21.57
CA TYR A 101 -0.56 -0.94 -20.21
C TYR A 101 -1.40 -1.66 -19.14
N ALA A 102 -0.93 -1.62 -17.89
CA ALA A 102 -1.67 -2.05 -16.71
C ALA A 102 -1.76 -0.93 -15.68
N ILE A 103 -2.79 -0.95 -14.85
CA ILE A 103 -2.93 -0.05 -13.70
C ILE A 103 -3.03 -0.93 -12.46
N GLN A 104 -2.06 -0.83 -11.56
CA GLN A 104 -2.10 -1.47 -10.25
C GLN A 104 -2.52 -0.45 -9.21
N CYS A 105 -3.50 -0.77 -8.38
CA CYS A 105 -4.06 0.11 -7.37
C CYS A 105 -4.14 -0.61 -6.03
N ILE A 106 -3.70 0.07 -4.98
CA ILE A 106 -4.07 -0.29 -3.61
C ILE A 106 -5.30 0.52 -3.25
N THR A 107 -6.38 -0.17 -2.92
CA THR A 107 -7.66 0.39 -2.51
C THR A 107 -7.87 0.11 -1.04
N VAL A 108 -8.32 1.13 -0.30
CA VAL A 108 -8.70 1.05 1.10
C VAL A 108 -10.17 1.38 1.21
N GLU A 109 -10.91 0.54 1.90
CA GLU A 109 -12.32 0.74 2.27
C GLU A 109 -12.44 0.59 3.78
N ALA A 110 -13.20 1.44 4.44
CA ALA A 110 -13.31 1.46 5.89
C ALA A 110 -14.57 2.19 6.34
N ASP A 111 -14.91 2.06 7.61
CA ASP A 111 -15.90 2.90 8.29
C ASP A 111 -15.20 4.05 9.00
N ALA A 112 -15.63 5.29 8.74
CA ALA A 112 -15.06 6.49 9.34
C ALA A 112 -15.80 6.89 10.61
N TYR A 113 -15.02 7.29 11.61
CA TYR A 113 -15.51 7.76 12.90
C TYR A 113 -14.86 9.11 13.26
N GLY A 114 -15.64 10.01 13.85
CA GLY A 114 -15.19 11.32 14.34
C GLY A 114 -16.08 11.83 15.48
N LYS A 115 -15.88 13.07 15.92
CA LYS A 115 -16.64 13.63 17.05
C LYS A 115 -18.02 14.11 16.63
#